data_AF-A0A954W0K5-F1
#
_entry.id   AF-A0A954W0K5-F1
#
_cell.length_a   1.000
_cell.length_b   1.000
_cell.length_c   1.000
_cell.angle_alpha   90.00
_cell.angle_beta   90.00
_cell.angle_gamma   90.00
#
_symmetry.space_group_name_H-M   'P 1'
#
loop_
_entity.id
_entity.type
_entity.pdbx_description
1 polymer ?
#
loop_
_entity_poly.entity_id
_entity_poly.type
_entity_poly.pdbx_seq_one_letter_code
_entity_poly.pdbx_strand_id
1 'polypeptide(L)'
;GNPSSRVDPDGSLADMGFQFVPRKLLGDVNLDGVLDIRDVDRICQALSSPTGESWDLNQDGSFDDQDFKFLLTAVLESPVGDVNLDGKFDSSDLVAVFQAGQYEDATRMNSFWSTGDWNCDGEFTSSDLVIAFQDGGYQNS
;
A
#
# COMPACT_ATOMS: atom_id res chain seq x y z
N GLY A 1 -16.86 -8.76 -48.35
CA GLY A 1 -17.49 -7.43 -48.30
C GLY A 1 -17.40 -6.92 -46.88
N ASN A 2 -16.82 -5.74 -46.71
CA ASN A 2 -16.67 -5.06 -45.42
C ASN A 2 -18.05 -4.65 -44.86
N PRO A 3 -18.44 -5.02 -43.62
CA PRO A 3 -19.52 -4.34 -42.94
C PRO A 3 -18.96 -3.12 -42.19
N SER A 4 -19.22 -1.95 -42.77
CA SER A 4 -18.92 -0.63 -42.21
C SER A 4 -19.40 -0.50 -40.76
N SER A 5 -18.45 -0.16 -39.88
CA SER A 5 -18.73 0.52 -38.62
C SER A 5 -19.44 1.84 -38.91
N ARG A 6 -20.64 2.01 -38.35
CA ARG A 6 -21.28 3.32 -38.27
C ARG A 6 -20.81 3.95 -36.97
N VAL A 7 -19.96 4.96 -37.11
CA VAL A 7 -19.57 5.88 -36.03
C VAL A 7 -20.61 6.99 -36.03
N ASP A 8 -21.20 7.27 -34.87
CA ASP A 8 -22.14 8.37 -34.70
C ASP A 8 -21.40 9.73 -34.80
N PRO A 9 -22.07 10.83 -35.17
CA PRO A 9 -21.42 12.12 -35.47
C PRO A 9 -20.69 12.77 -34.29
N ASP A 10 -20.92 12.28 -33.06
CA ASP A 10 -20.30 12.79 -31.83
C ASP A 10 -19.15 11.90 -31.31
N GLY A 11 -18.84 10.79 -31.98
CA GLY A 11 -17.77 9.87 -31.60
C GLY A 11 -18.06 9.02 -30.37
N SER A 12 -19.30 9.02 -29.85
CA SER A 12 -19.68 8.11 -28.78
C SER A 12 -20.01 6.73 -29.35
N LEU A 13 -19.39 5.69 -28.77
CA LEU A 13 -19.71 4.31 -29.09
C LEU A 13 -21.00 3.93 -28.36
N ALA A 14 -22.13 3.98 -29.04
CA ALA A 14 -23.35 3.35 -28.59
C ALA A 14 -23.31 1.84 -28.93
N ASP A 15 -22.58 1.03 -28.15
CA ASP A 15 -22.93 -0.39 -27.95
C ASP A 15 -22.09 -1.05 -26.83
N MET A 16 -22.68 -2.11 -26.28
CA MET A 16 -22.16 -3.14 -25.38
C MET A 16 -22.34 -2.82 -23.90
N GLY A 17 -23.21 -3.59 -23.26
CA GLY A 17 -23.44 -3.61 -21.82
C GLY A 17 -22.13 -3.79 -21.05
N PHE A 18 -21.50 -2.65 -20.75
CA PHE A 18 -20.38 -2.54 -19.83
C PHE A 18 -20.91 -2.94 -18.46
N GLN A 19 -20.72 -4.22 -18.15
CA GLN A 19 -20.49 -4.62 -16.77
C GLN A 19 -19.44 -3.65 -16.26
N PHE A 20 -19.81 -2.80 -15.30
CA PHE A 20 -18.85 -2.01 -14.54
C PHE A 20 -17.89 -3.01 -13.92
N VAL A 21 -16.79 -3.30 -14.62
CA VAL A 21 -15.60 -3.87 -13.98
C VAL A 21 -15.02 -2.67 -13.24
N PRO A 22 -15.16 -2.57 -11.91
CA PRO A 22 -14.45 -1.53 -11.18
C PRO A 22 -12.98 -1.70 -11.58
N ARG A 23 -12.41 -0.63 -12.14
CA ARG A 23 -11.01 -0.63 -12.55
C ARG A 23 -10.23 -0.90 -11.26
N LYS A 24 -9.66 -2.09 -11.12
CA LYS A 24 -8.79 -2.44 -9.98
C LYS A 24 -7.79 -1.29 -9.83
N LEU A 25 -7.89 -0.56 -8.72
CA LEU A 25 -6.98 0.55 -8.45
C LEU A 25 -5.59 -0.06 -8.23
N LEU A 26 -4.56 0.50 -8.86
CA LEU A 26 -3.19 0.04 -8.63
C LEU A 26 -2.87 0.26 -7.14
N GLY A 27 -2.41 -0.78 -6.45
CA GLY A 27 -2.14 -0.73 -5.01
C GLY A 27 -3.32 -1.06 -4.10
N ASP A 28 -4.57 -1.07 -4.58
CA ASP A 28 -5.73 -1.60 -3.84
C ASP A 28 -5.64 -3.14 -3.82
N VAL A 29 -4.90 -3.66 -2.85
CA VAL A 29 -4.60 -5.09 -2.71
C VAL A 29 -5.66 -5.79 -1.88
N ASN A 30 -6.37 -5.05 -1.01
CA ASN A 30 -7.47 -5.61 -0.21
C ASN A 30 -8.83 -5.63 -0.97
N LEU A 31 -8.90 -4.97 -2.14
CA LEU A 31 -10.04 -4.92 -3.06
C LEU A 31 -11.29 -4.24 -2.49
N ASP A 32 -11.12 -3.30 -1.57
CA ASP A 32 -12.24 -2.53 -1.01
C ASP A 32 -12.59 -1.27 -1.82
N GLY A 33 -11.82 -0.98 -2.87
CA GLY A 33 -12.03 0.14 -3.77
C GLY A 33 -11.46 1.47 -3.26
N VAL A 34 -10.73 1.45 -2.14
CA VAL A 34 -10.02 2.59 -1.57
C VAL A 34 -8.53 2.24 -1.56
N LEU A 35 -7.68 3.21 -1.87
CA LEU A 35 -6.24 3.08 -1.69
C LEU A 35 -5.88 3.75 -0.36
N ASP A 36 -5.59 2.96 0.67
CA ASP A 36 -5.23 3.48 1.99
C ASP A 36 -4.32 2.56 2.80
N ILE A 37 -4.16 2.89 4.09
CA ILE A 37 -3.27 2.19 5.03
C ILE A 37 -3.54 0.69 5.12
N ARG A 38 -4.77 0.24 4.86
CA ARG A 38 -5.16 -1.17 4.94
C ARG A 38 -4.57 -1.98 3.79
N ASP A 39 -4.25 -1.33 2.66
CA ASP A 39 -3.49 -1.95 1.58
C ASP A 39 -2.03 -2.16 1.98
N VAL A 40 -1.45 -1.17 2.65
CA VAL A 40 -0.09 -1.23 3.20
C VAL A 40 0.02 -2.36 4.23
N ASP A 41 -0.93 -2.43 5.16
CA ASP A 41 -1.00 -3.51 6.15
C ASP A 41 -1.09 -4.88 5.48
N ARG A 42 -1.89 -4.99 4.40
CA ARG A 42 -2.09 -6.26 3.70
C ARG A 42 -0.84 -6.74 2.99
N ILE A 43 -0.15 -5.86 2.27
CA ILE A 43 1.07 -6.25 1.55
C ILE A 43 2.19 -6.60 2.54
N CYS A 44 2.30 -5.84 3.64
CA CYS A 44 3.30 -6.02 4.68
C CYS A 44 3.13 -7.38 5.40
N GLN A 45 1.88 -7.74 5.74
CA GLN A 45 1.56 -9.07 6.27
C GLN A 45 1.88 -10.20 5.28
N ALA A 46 1.65 -10.00 3.99
CA ALA A 46 1.95 -11.02 2.98
C ALA A 46 3.46 -11.22 2.79
N LEU A 47 4.28 -10.19 3.04
CA LEU A 47 5.75 -10.31 3.05
C LEU A 47 6.26 -11.05 4.31
N SER A 48 5.72 -10.76 5.49
CA SER A 48 6.12 -11.43 6.74
C SER A 48 5.59 -12.88 6.84
N SER A 49 4.44 -13.14 6.21
CA SER A 49 3.79 -14.44 6.19
C SER A 49 3.17 -14.71 4.81
N PRO A 50 3.88 -15.40 3.90
CA PRO A 50 3.40 -15.64 2.54
C PRO A 50 2.03 -16.32 2.52
N THR A 51 0.98 -15.55 2.20
CA THR A 51 -0.42 -16.00 2.16
C THR A 51 -0.77 -16.74 0.86
N GLY A 52 0.18 -16.84 -0.08
CA GLY A 52 -0.04 -17.29 -1.45
C GLY A 52 -0.54 -16.17 -2.38
N GLU A 53 -0.59 -14.94 -1.89
CA GLU A 53 -0.83 -13.74 -2.69
C GLU A 53 0.45 -13.34 -3.44
N SER A 54 0.30 -12.89 -4.68
CA SER A 54 1.42 -12.55 -5.57
C SER A 54 1.13 -11.22 -6.28
N TRP A 55 1.15 -10.13 -5.50
CA TRP A 55 1.00 -8.79 -6.06
C TRP A 55 2.35 -8.29 -6.53
N ASP A 56 2.72 -8.67 -7.74
CA ASP A 56 3.84 -8.09 -8.49
C ASP A 56 3.43 -6.70 -9.00
N LEU A 57 3.47 -5.71 -8.10
CA LEU A 57 3.09 -4.33 -8.35
C LEU A 57 4.11 -3.63 -9.23
N ASN A 58 5.40 -3.92 -9.04
CA ASN A 58 6.48 -3.30 -9.79
C ASN A 58 6.73 -3.98 -11.17
N GLN A 59 6.07 -5.12 -11.44
CA GLN A 59 6.15 -5.91 -12.66
C GLN A 59 7.54 -6.52 -12.93
N ASP A 60 8.27 -6.86 -11.88
CA ASP A 60 9.59 -7.51 -11.98
C ASP A 60 9.52 -9.05 -12.02
N GLY A 61 8.32 -9.61 -11.83
CA GLY A 61 8.05 -11.04 -11.87
C GLY A 61 8.18 -11.75 -10.53
N SER A 62 8.46 -11.02 -9.45
CA SER A 62 8.52 -11.53 -8.08
C SER A 62 7.49 -10.81 -7.20
N PHE A 63 7.20 -11.41 -6.03
CA PHE A 63 6.51 -10.70 -4.96
C PHE A 63 7.50 -10.54 -3.81
N ASP A 64 8.04 -9.34 -3.63
CA ASP A 64 9.09 -9.04 -2.65
C ASP A 64 8.99 -7.61 -2.07
N ASP A 65 10.02 -7.20 -1.33
CA ASP A 65 10.10 -5.89 -0.69
C ASP A 65 10.05 -4.71 -1.69
N GLN A 66 10.38 -4.96 -2.96
CA GLN A 66 10.28 -3.95 -4.01
C GLN A 66 8.83 -3.64 -4.38
N ASP A 67 7.88 -4.58 -4.21
CA ASP A 67 6.46 -4.31 -4.41
C ASP A 67 5.89 -3.42 -3.32
N PHE A 68 6.27 -3.68 -2.08
CA PHE A 68 5.93 -2.83 -0.95
C PHE A 68 6.52 -1.42 -1.14
N LYS A 69 7.79 -1.33 -1.54
CA LYS A 69 8.43 -0.05 -1.83
C LYS A 69 7.74 0.68 -3.00
N PHE A 70 7.32 -0.05 -4.02
CA PHE A 70 6.57 0.51 -5.15
C PHE A 70 5.21 1.07 -4.69
N LEU A 71 4.49 0.34 -3.82
CA LEU A 71 3.24 0.82 -3.24
C LEU A 71 3.45 2.15 -2.49
N LEU A 72 4.42 2.22 -1.59
CA LEU A 72 4.68 3.44 -0.81
C LEU A 72 5.14 4.61 -1.70
N THR A 73 6.15 4.39 -2.54
CA THR A 73 6.84 5.50 -3.22
C THR A 73 6.22 5.92 -4.54
N ALA A 74 5.68 4.98 -5.32
CA ALA A 74 5.18 5.24 -6.67
C ALA A 74 3.65 5.33 -6.75
N VAL A 75 2.94 4.72 -5.79
CA VAL A 75 1.47 4.70 -5.78
C VAL A 75 0.91 5.66 -4.74
N LEU A 76 1.39 5.56 -3.49
CA LEU A 76 0.94 6.40 -2.38
C LEU A 76 1.71 7.72 -2.27
N GLU A 77 2.91 7.80 -2.85
CA GLU A 77 3.84 8.95 -2.71
C GLU A 77 4.08 9.32 -1.23
N SER A 78 4.13 8.31 -0.36
CA SER A 78 4.21 8.46 1.09
C SER A 78 5.56 7.96 1.62
N PRO A 79 6.21 8.71 2.54
CA PRO A 79 7.44 8.23 3.18
C PRO A 79 7.16 7.06 4.13
N VAL A 80 8.19 6.26 4.42
CA VAL A 80 8.10 5.26 5.49
C VAL A 80 7.86 5.97 6.84
N GLY A 81 6.90 5.46 7.62
CA GLY A 81 6.55 5.99 8.93
C GLY A 81 5.32 6.89 8.96
N ASP A 82 4.82 7.35 7.80
CA ASP A 82 3.59 8.13 7.69
C ASP A 82 2.35 7.23 7.76
N VAL A 83 1.91 6.89 8.97
CA VAL A 83 0.79 5.95 9.18
C VAL A 83 -0.58 6.56 8.93
N ASN A 84 -0.66 7.89 8.80
CA ASN A 84 -1.89 8.58 8.48
C ASN A 84 -2.02 8.95 6.99
N LEU A 85 -0.95 8.72 6.20
CA LEU A 85 -0.83 8.95 4.76
C LEU A 85 -1.10 10.41 4.36
N ASP A 86 -0.65 11.38 5.17
CA ASP A 86 -0.76 12.81 4.86
C ASP A 86 0.44 13.37 4.06
N GLY A 87 1.37 12.50 3.69
CA GLY A 87 2.59 12.78 2.95
C GLY A 87 3.78 13.15 3.82
N LYS A 88 3.68 13.01 5.16
CA LYS A 88 4.74 13.38 6.10
C LYS A 88 4.88 12.37 7.21
N PHE A 89 6.13 12.07 7.56
CA PHE A 89 6.44 11.36 8.80
C PHE A 89 6.74 12.37 9.91
N ASP A 90 5.78 12.56 10.83
CA ASP A 90 5.91 13.48 11.97
C ASP A 90 5.45 12.90 13.32
N SER A 91 5.34 13.78 14.33
CA SER A 91 4.96 13.36 15.68
C SER A 91 3.57 12.74 15.78
N SER A 92 2.67 13.09 14.86
CA SER A 92 1.29 12.58 14.81
C SER A 92 1.29 11.08 14.51
N ASP A 93 2.18 10.65 13.61
CA ASP A 93 2.37 9.23 13.27
C ASP A 93 2.96 8.45 14.43
N LEU A 94 4.00 9.01 15.06
CA LEU A 94 4.59 8.41 16.25
C LEU A 94 3.55 8.27 17.38
N VAL A 95 2.74 9.29 17.61
CA VAL A 95 1.66 9.23 18.60
C VAL A 95 0.64 8.14 18.24
N ALA A 96 0.27 8.01 16.96
CA ALA A 96 -0.67 6.98 16.52
C ALA A 96 -0.14 5.56 16.77
N VAL A 97 1.11 5.25 16.37
CA VAL A 97 1.68 3.91 16.57
C VAL A 97 1.94 3.59 18.04
N PHE A 98 2.36 4.57 18.86
CA PHE A 98 2.53 4.34 20.30
C PHE A 98 1.19 4.17 21.03
N GLN A 99 0.10 4.76 20.54
CA GLN A 99 -1.24 4.51 21.08
C GLN A 99 -1.74 3.09 20.82
N ALA A 100 -1.24 2.41 19.78
CA ALA A 100 -1.52 1.00 19.54
C ALA A 100 -0.92 0.08 20.64
N GLY A 101 0.15 0.54 21.31
CA GLY A 101 0.73 -0.14 22.47
C GLY A 101 1.53 -1.40 22.15
N GLN A 102 2.04 -1.52 20.92
CA GLN A 102 2.75 -2.71 20.42
C GLN A 102 4.28 -2.56 20.40
N TYR A 103 4.79 -1.35 20.68
CA TYR A 103 6.24 -1.11 20.71
C TYR A 103 6.93 -1.98 21.75
N GLU A 104 7.82 -2.86 21.30
CA GLU A 104 8.58 -3.81 22.14
C GLU A 104 7.70 -4.56 23.16
N ASP A 105 6.47 -4.91 22.75
CA ASP A 105 5.57 -5.69 23.59
C ASP A 105 6.00 -7.18 23.67
N ALA A 106 5.28 -7.97 24.46
CA ALA A 106 5.57 -9.40 24.61
C ALA A 106 4.74 -10.30 23.66
N THR A 107 3.87 -9.73 22.86
CA THR A 107 2.89 -10.40 22.01
C THR A 107 3.42 -10.51 20.59
N ARG A 108 3.97 -11.67 20.26
CA ARG A 108 4.60 -11.85 18.95
C ARG A 108 3.62 -11.73 17.77
N MET A 109 4.14 -11.21 16.65
CA MET A 109 3.49 -11.14 15.35
C MET A 109 2.13 -10.45 15.40
N ASN A 110 2.00 -9.41 16.23
CA ASN A 110 0.74 -8.67 16.40
C ASN A 110 0.77 -7.29 15.77
N SER A 111 1.89 -6.88 15.20
CA SER A 111 2.09 -5.55 14.63
C SER A 111 1.78 -5.52 13.14
N PHE A 112 1.32 -4.36 12.71
CA PHE A 112 1.02 -4.01 11.33
C PHE A 112 1.77 -2.73 11.00
N TRP A 113 1.85 -2.39 9.71
CA TRP A 113 2.52 -1.15 9.29
C TRP A 113 1.86 0.08 9.92
N SER A 114 0.52 0.08 9.97
CA SER A 114 -0.32 1.09 10.65
C SER A 114 -0.08 1.20 12.15
N THR A 115 0.53 0.20 12.79
CA THR A 115 0.83 0.17 14.21
C THR A 115 2.33 0.14 14.53
N GLY A 116 3.19 0.29 13.52
CA GLY A 116 4.63 0.55 13.66
C GLY A 116 5.57 -0.49 13.07
N ASP A 117 5.09 -1.59 12.48
CA ASP A 117 5.91 -2.59 11.77
C ASP A 117 6.31 -2.06 10.38
N TRP A 118 7.33 -1.22 10.34
CA TRP A 118 7.76 -0.50 9.13
C TRP A 118 8.78 -1.28 8.30
N ASN A 119 9.25 -2.41 8.80
CA ASN A 119 10.12 -3.33 8.08
C ASN A 119 9.39 -4.61 7.60
N CYS A 120 8.12 -4.77 7.96
CA CYS A 120 7.28 -5.91 7.63
C CYS A 120 7.80 -7.24 8.18
N ASP A 121 8.28 -7.25 9.42
CA ASP A 121 8.69 -8.46 10.15
C ASP A 121 7.63 -8.96 11.15
N GLY A 122 6.55 -8.21 11.34
CA GLY A 122 5.42 -8.52 12.22
C GLY A 122 5.54 -7.94 13.63
N GLU A 123 6.58 -7.18 13.95
CA GLU A 123 6.84 -6.62 15.28
C GLU A 123 7.15 -5.12 15.19
N PHE A 124 6.55 -4.29 16.05
CA PHE A 124 6.98 -2.91 16.19
C PHE A 124 8.16 -2.80 17.17
N THR A 125 9.37 -2.64 16.64
CA THR A 125 10.60 -2.58 17.44
C THR A 125 11.42 -1.32 17.16
N SER A 126 12.53 -1.19 17.88
CA SER A 126 13.54 -0.16 17.59
C SER A 126 14.13 -0.27 16.17
N SER A 127 14.06 -1.44 15.52
CA SER A 127 14.56 -1.63 14.14
C SER A 127 13.70 -0.87 13.13
N ASP A 128 12.38 -0.84 13.35
CA ASP A 128 11.40 -0.12 12.52
C ASP A 128 11.64 1.37 12.59
N LEU A 129 11.83 1.90 13.80
CA LEU A 129 12.18 3.30 14.01
C LEU A 129 13.45 3.67 13.23
N VAL A 130 14.48 2.83 13.28
CA VAL A 130 15.71 3.07 12.52
C VAL A 130 15.44 3.10 11.01
N ILE A 131 14.61 2.21 10.49
CA ILE A 131 14.25 2.17 9.07
C ILE A 131 13.49 3.44 8.65
N ALA A 132 12.45 3.84 9.39
CA ALA A 132 11.70 5.07 9.06
C ALA A 132 12.57 6.33 9.14
N PHE A 133 13.47 6.42 10.12
CA PHE A 133 14.41 7.55 10.20
C PHE A 133 15.48 7.53 9.11
N GLN A 134 15.84 6.36 8.57
CA GLN A 134 16.82 6.23 7.48
C GLN A 134 16.22 6.54 6.11
N ASP A 135 14.97 6.14 5.87
CA ASP A 135 14.32 6.29 4.56
C ASP A 135 13.81 7.72 4.30
N GLY A 136 13.13 8.34 5.26
CA GLY A 136 12.12 9.34 4.89
C GLY A 136 12.23 10.76 5.44
N GLY A 137 12.85 10.99 6.61
CA GLY A 137 13.05 12.36 7.10
C GLY A 137 11.99 12.86 8.09
N TYR A 138 12.07 12.35 9.31
CA TYR A 138 11.47 13.01 10.46
C TYR A 138 11.86 14.50 10.46
N GLN A 139 10.88 15.37 10.20
CA GLN A 139 11.02 16.82 10.11
C GLN A 139 11.83 17.40 8.92
N ASN A 140 11.88 16.75 7.77
CA ASN A 140 12.32 17.42 6.53
C ASN A 140 11.15 17.59 5.55
N SER A 141 10.42 18.70 5.74
CA SER A 141 9.41 19.26 4.81
C SER A 141 10.03 20.20 3.78
#